data_AF-A0A971FD22-F1
#
_entry.id   AF-A0A971FD22-F1
#
_cell.length_a   1.000
_cell.length_b   1.000
_cell.length_c   1.000
_cell.angle_alpha   90.00
_cell.angle_beta   90.00
_cell.angle_gamma   90.00
#
_symmetry.space_group_name_H-M   'P 1'
#
loop_
_entity.id
_entity.type
_entity.pdbx_description
1 polymer ?
#
loop_
_entity_poly.entity_id
_entity_poly.type
_entity_poly.pdbx_seq_one_letter_code
_entity_poly.pdbx_strand_id
1 'polypeptide(L)'
;MDAIHALMDESAQSGDREASWNRVLALREQLGRCGAEAVPAITARIDGEKDAQTRQVLVAALGMIPGEEVDRFLLRLCCGDSTVGLAAGDQLVMRTERFGPFAFRVPEDQMEALLAMVRDRPVMGVGDPMRILACCHGNDLEPVVRAMLKRFLLEVKAPDDQPPVGGSYTSPRVYMLNKFLLAFRHMPERAVPVLREAHTAAERAGDLEAAKWVAMARGFCRDRAVADALREVVLHDPDRYVRCQAIPAYGWTAGVDAVAVLRPLLEDTTETEYHADFPPTRFIIRNTARDTLMRVLREELGEGAVNNENFEEVLDTVGRR
;
A
#
# COMPACT_ATOMS: atom_id res chain seq x y z
N MET A 1 -26.77 -13.12 -7.69
CA MET A 1 -25.80 -12.96 -8.79
C MET A 1 -26.51 -12.59 -10.08
N ASP A 2 -27.55 -13.31 -10.51
CA ASP A 2 -28.32 -12.97 -11.73
C ASP A 2 -28.96 -11.58 -11.71
N ALA A 3 -29.42 -11.13 -10.54
CA ALA A 3 -29.93 -9.76 -10.36
C ALA A 3 -28.85 -8.68 -10.58
N ILE A 4 -27.57 -8.98 -10.30
CA ILE A 4 -26.47 -8.04 -10.59
C ILE A 4 -26.35 -7.91 -12.11
N HIS A 5 -26.26 -9.02 -12.83
CA HIS A 5 -26.16 -9.04 -14.29
C HIS A 5 -27.33 -8.28 -14.97
N ALA A 6 -28.56 -8.55 -14.55
CA ALA A 6 -29.74 -7.87 -15.10
C ALA A 6 -29.69 -6.34 -14.86
N LEU A 7 -29.27 -5.89 -13.68
CA LEU A 7 -29.13 -4.47 -13.38
C LEU A 7 -27.98 -3.80 -14.15
N MET A 8 -26.91 -4.55 -14.45
CA MET A 8 -25.82 -4.06 -15.30
C MET A 8 -26.35 -3.78 -16.71
N ASP A 9 -27.13 -4.70 -17.29
CA ASP A 9 -27.76 -4.53 -18.60
C ASP A 9 -28.78 -3.37 -18.62
N GLU A 10 -29.60 -3.22 -17.58
CA GLU A 10 -30.56 -2.11 -17.45
C GLU A 10 -29.87 -0.74 -17.32
N SER A 11 -28.75 -0.66 -16.60
CA SER A 11 -27.98 0.58 -16.46
C SER A 11 -27.35 1.04 -17.77
N ALA A 12 -27.00 0.10 -18.66
CA ALA A 12 -26.48 0.42 -19.98
C ALA A 12 -27.58 1.03 -20.89
N GLN A 13 -28.85 0.65 -20.66
CA GLN A 13 -29.99 1.00 -21.51
C GLN A 13 -30.86 2.15 -20.98
N SER A 14 -30.79 2.49 -19.69
CA SER A 14 -31.67 3.49 -19.05
C SER A 14 -30.98 4.82 -18.71
N GLY A 15 -31.79 5.87 -18.51
CA GLY A 15 -31.34 7.22 -18.14
C GLY A 15 -31.04 7.43 -16.65
N ASP A 16 -31.24 6.43 -15.78
CA ASP A 16 -31.00 6.50 -14.33
C ASP A 16 -29.87 5.55 -13.90
N ARG A 17 -28.66 5.84 -14.40
CA ARG A 17 -27.47 5.02 -14.16
C ARG A 17 -27.03 4.98 -12.70
N GLU A 18 -27.22 6.06 -11.97
CA GLU A 18 -26.78 6.18 -10.59
C GLU A 18 -27.60 5.29 -9.65
N ALA A 19 -28.93 5.30 -9.79
CA ALA A 19 -29.79 4.45 -8.97
C ALA A 19 -29.53 2.95 -9.22
N SER A 20 -29.37 2.56 -10.49
CA SER A 20 -29.05 1.17 -10.85
C SER A 20 -27.70 0.74 -10.31
N TRP A 21 -26.68 1.60 -10.38
CA TRP A 21 -25.36 1.31 -9.82
C TRP A 21 -25.40 1.16 -8.29
N ASN A 22 -26.13 2.02 -7.58
CA ASN A 22 -26.29 1.89 -6.13
C ASN A 22 -26.93 0.56 -5.72
N ARG A 23 -27.89 0.05 -6.50
CA ARG A 23 -28.47 -1.28 -6.28
C ARG A 23 -27.46 -2.40 -6.51
N VAL A 24 -26.63 -2.29 -7.55
CA VAL A 24 -25.53 -3.24 -7.82
C VAL A 24 -24.55 -3.28 -6.65
N LEU A 25 -24.15 -2.13 -6.12
CA LEU A 25 -23.25 -2.05 -4.96
C LEU A 25 -23.85 -2.70 -3.71
N ALA A 26 -25.15 -2.51 -3.45
CA ALA A 26 -25.84 -3.14 -2.34
C ALA A 26 -25.88 -4.68 -2.48
N LEU A 27 -26.14 -5.20 -3.69
CA LEU A 27 -26.13 -6.64 -3.95
C LEU A 27 -24.72 -7.23 -3.84
N ARG A 28 -23.69 -6.50 -4.31
CA ARG A 28 -22.28 -6.88 -4.14
C ARG A 28 -21.93 -7.05 -2.67
N GLU A 29 -22.33 -6.10 -1.82
CA GLU A 29 -22.10 -6.19 -0.37
C GLU A 29 -22.85 -7.33 0.29
N GLN A 30 -24.11 -7.57 -0.10
CA GLN A 30 -24.86 -8.72 0.39
C GLN A 30 -24.16 -10.04 0.04
N LEU A 31 -23.69 -10.16 -1.20
CA LEU A 31 -22.95 -11.34 -1.67
C LEU A 31 -21.63 -11.54 -0.90
N GLY A 32 -20.90 -10.45 -0.64
CA GLY A 32 -19.67 -10.48 0.17
C GLY A 32 -19.88 -10.89 1.64
N ARG A 33 -21.13 -10.86 2.14
CA ARG A 33 -21.50 -11.30 3.49
C ARG A 33 -21.97 -12.76 3.56
N CYS A 34 -22.09 -13.46 2.42
CA CYS A 34 -22.56 -14.85 2.38
C CYS A 34 -21.57 -15.89 2.94
N GLY A 35 -20.33 -15.49 3.24
CA GLY A 35 -19.32 -16.35 3.88
C GLY A 35 -18.72 -17.41 2.95
N ALA A 36 -17.90 -18.30 3.53
CA ALA A 36 -17.09 -19.26 2.78
C ALA A 36 -17.91 -20.26 1.94
N GLU A 37 -19.12 -20.62 2.39
CA GLU A 37 -20.00 -21.55 1.68
C GLU A 37 -20.43 -21.04 0.30
N ALA A 38 -20.42 -19.73 0.07
CA ALA A 38 -20.78 -19.12 -1.20
C ALA A 38 -19.62 -19.08 -2.21
N VAL A 39 -18.37 -19.32 -1.79
CA VAL A 39 -17.17 -19.19 -2.64
C VAL A 39 -17.24 -20.07 -3.89
N PRO A 40 -17.61 -21.37 -3.83
CA PRO A 40 -17.70 -22.20 -5.03
C PRO A 40 -18.72 -21.69 -6.05
N ALA A 41 -19.85 -21.16 -5.59
CA ALA A 41 -20.89 -20.62 -6.47
C ALA A 41 -20.46 -19.31 -7.14
N ILE A 42 -19.79 -18.43 -6.39
CA ILE A 42 -19.31 -17.13 -6.90
C ILE A 42 -18.18 -17.35 -7.91
N THR A 43 -17.21 -18.20 -7.60
CA THR A 43 -16.07 -18.50 -8.49
C THR A 43 -16.54 -19.15 -9.79
N ALA A 44 -17.46 -20.12 -9.73
CA ALA A 44 -18.07 -20.70 -10.92
C ALA A 44 -18.82 -19.66 -11.77
N ARG A 45 -19.53 -18.72 -11.12
CA ARG A 45 -20.19 -17.63 -11.85
C ARG A 45 -19.19 -16.69 -12.52
N ILE A 46 -18.07 -16.35 -11.86
CA ILE A 46 -17.02 -15.51 -12.45
C ILE A 46 -16.39 -16.16 -13.68
N ASP A 47 -16.15 -17.48 -13.64
CA ASP A 47 -15.54 -18.22 -14.75
C ASP A 47 -16.51 -18.41 -15.94
N GLY A 48 -17.82 -18.48 -15.67
CA GLY A 48 -18.85 -18.63 -16.71
C GLY A 48 -19.42 -17.31 -17.26
N GLU A 49 -19.16 -16.18 -16.60
CA GLU A 49 -19.66 -14.86 -16.99
C GLU A 49 -18.84 -14.29 -18.15
N LYS A 50 -19.52 -13.73 -19.15
CA LYS A 50 -18.89 -13.12 -20.34
C LYS A 50 -18.76 -11.61 -20.21
N ASP A 51 -19.67 -10.97 -19.46
CA ASP A 51 -19.63 -9.54 -19.26
C ASP A 51 -18.53 -9.15 -18.26
N ALA A 52 -17.51 -8.43 -18.75
CA ALA A 52 -16.35 -8.06 -17.93
C ALA A 52 -16.74 -7.18 -16.73
N GLN A 53 -17.74 -6.31 -16.87
CA GLN A 53 -18.15 -5.42 -15.80
C GLN A 53 -18.86 -6.19 -14.67
N THR A 54 -19.73 -7.13 -15.02
CA THR A 54 -20.36 -8.07 -14.09
C THR A 54 -19.29 -8.92 -13.39
N ARG A 55 -18.29 -9.43 -14.13
CA ARG A 55 -17.16 -10.18 -13.53
C ARG A 55 -16.41 -9.33 -12.51
N GLN A 56 -16.14 -8.06 -12.80
CA GLN A 56 -15.46 -7.16 -11.85
C GLN A 56 -16.27 -6.96 -10.56
N VAL A 57 -17.60 -6.80 -10.66
CA VAL A 57 -18.47 -6.68 -9.48
C VAL A 57 -18.42 -7.96 -8.63
N LEU A 58 -18.45 -9.12 -9.27
CA LEU A 58 -18.37 -10.42 -8.58
C LEU A 58 -17.00 -10.64 -7.94
N VAL A 59 -15.90 -10.26 -8.61
CA VAL A 59 -14.54 -10.28 -8.05
C VAL A 59 -14.47 -9.39 -6.80
N ALA A 60 -15.06 -8.20 -6.83
CA ALA A 60 -15.11 -7.30 -5.68
C ALA A 60 -15.94 -7.88 -4.52
N ALA A 61 -17.06 -8.55 -4.80
CA ALA A 61 -17.83 -9.25 -3.77
C ALA A 61 -17.02 -10.40 -3.15
N LEU A 62 -16.37 -11.22 -3.99
CA LEU A 62 -15.52 -12.32 -3.57
C LEU A 62 -14.38 -11.83 -2.65
N GLY A 63 -13.79 -10.67 -2.97
CA GLY A 63 -12.73 -10.05 -2.17
C GLY A 63 -13.09 -9.78 -0.71
N MET A 64 -14.38 -9.66 -0.38
CA MET A 64 -14.87 -9.40 0.99
C MET A 64 -14.90 -10.66 1.86
N ILE A 65 -14.89 -11.86 1.27
CA ILE A 65 -15.06 -13.14 1.96
C ILE A 65 -13.69 -13.67 2.43
N PRO A 66 -13.45 -13.90 3.73
CA PRO A 66 -12.16 -14.41 4.20
C PRO A 66 -11.88 -15.84 3.70
N GLY A 67 -10.60 -16.22 3.60
CA GLY A 67 -10.19 -17.61 3.34
C GLY A 67 -9.17 -17.74 2.21
N GLU A 68 -8.31 -18.75 2.35
CA GLU A 68 -7.20 -19.04 1.41
C GLU A 68 -7.68 -19.36 0.00
N GLU A 69 -8.80 -20.07 -0.15
CA GLU A 69 -9.36 -20.42 -1.46
C GLU A 69 -9.66 -19.17 -2.31
N VAL A 70 -10.14 -18.11 -1.65
CA VAL A 70 -10.41 -16.82 -2.29
C VAL A 70 -9.10 -16.17 -2.74
N ASP A 71 -8.06 -16.17 -1.90
CA ASP A 71 -6.76 -15.59 -2.25
C ASP A 71 -6.15 -16.30 -3.47
N ARG A 72 -6.21 -17.63 -3.51
CA ARG A 72 -5.74 -18.43 -4.64
C ARG A 72 -6.49 -18.11 -5.92
N PHE A 73 -7.82 -18.00 -5.84
CA PHE A 73 -8.66 -17.71 -7.00
C PHE A 73 -8.39 -16.30 -7.55
N LEU A 74 -8.32 -15.30 -6.67
CA LEU A 74 -7.99 -13.93 -7.06
C LEU A 74 -6.58 -13.83 -7.63
N LEU A 75 -5.60 -14.57 -7.07
CA LEU A 75 -4.23 -14.58 -7.56
C LEU A 75 -4.13 -15.17 -8.97
N ARG A 76 -4.86 -16.27 -9.24
CA ARG A 76 -5.00 -16.84 -10.58
C ARG A 76 -5.55 -15.81 -11.57
N LEU A 77 -6.60 -15.08 -11.20
CA LEU A 77 -7.18 -14.02 -12.05
C LEU A 77 -6.21 -12.86 -12.24
N CYS A 78 -5.54 -12.41 -11.19
CA CYS A 78 -4.56 -11.33 -11.24
C CYS A 78 -3.42 -11.64 -12.23
N CYS A 79 -2.92 -12.87 -12.21
CA CYS A 79 -1.81 -13.30 -13.05
C CYS A 79 -2.22 -13.67 -14.48
N GLY A 80 -3.43 -14.20 -14.67
CA GLY A 80 -3.82 -14.87 -15.93
C GLY A 80 -5.00 -14.25 -16.69
N ASP A 81 -5.76 -13.33 -16.10
CA ASP A 81 -6.97 -12.78 -16.72
C ASP A 81 -6.79 -11.30 -17.12
N SER A 82 -6.81 -11.03 -18.43
CA SER A 82 -6.62 -9.67 -18.97
C SER A 82 -7.80 -8.73 -18.75
N THR A 83 -8.98 -9.24 -18.38
CA THR A 83 -10.22 -8.45 -18.26
C THR A 83 -10.52 -8.04 -16.82
N VAL A 84 -10.18 -8.90 -15.85
CA VAL A 84 -10.43 -8.65 -14.42
C VAL A 84 -9.18 -8.72 -13.55
N GLY A 85 -8.00 -8.95 -14.13
CA GLY A 85 -6.76 -9.10 -13.38
C GLY A 85 -6.38 -7.88 -12.53
N LEU A 86 -6.68 -6.66 -13.01
CA LEU A 86 -6.50 -5.43 -12.21
C LEU A 86 -7.42 -5.43 -10.98
N ALA A 87 -8.73 -5.64 -11.17
CA ALA A 87 -9.68 -5.69 -10.07
C ALA A 87 -9.34 -6.81 -9.06
N ALA A 88 -8.88 -7.96 -9.53
CA ALA A 88 -8.42 -9.05 -8.66
C ALA A 88 -7.16 -8.66 -7.86
N GLY A 89 -6.22 -7.95 -8.49
CA GLY A 89 -5.04 -7.38 -7.82
C GLY A 89 -5.43 -6.40 -6.70
N ASP A 90 -6.33 -5.46 -6.99
CA ASP A 90 -6.85 -4.50 -6.01
C ASP A 90 -7.46 -5.21 -4.80
N GLN A 91 -8.29 -6.24 -5.06
CA GLN A 91 -8.88 -7.04 -3.98
C GLN A 91 -7.82 -7.76 -3.16
N LEU A 92 -6.80 -8.36 -3.79
CA LEU A 92 -5.71 -9.02 -3.05
C LEU A 92 -4.97 -8.04 -2.14
N VAL A 93 -4.66 -6.84 -2.62
CA VAL A 93 -3.99 -5.82 -1.80
C VAL A 93 -4.83 -5.48 -0.56
N MET A 94 -6.11 -5.13 -0.75
CA MET A 94 -7.01 -4.83 0.38
C MET A 94 -7.15 -6.01 1.35
N ARG A 95 -7.19 -7.23 0.81
CA ARG A 95 -7.26 -8.44 1.64
C ARG A 95 -6.00 -8.64 2.45
N THR A 96 -4.81 -8.40 1.88
CA THR A 96 -3.57 -8.51 2.65
C THR A 96 -3.43 -7.46 3.74
N GLU A 97 -4.04 -6.29 3.57
CA GLU A 97 -4.16 -5.29 4.64
C GLU A 97 -5.08 -5.75 5.76
N ARG A 98 -6.18 -6.44 5.43
CA ARG A 98 -7.20 -6.86 6.39
C ARG A 98 -6.88 -8.19 7.10
N PHE A 99 -6.33 -9.15 6.37
CA PHE A 99 -6.15 -10.54 6.82
C PHE A 99 -4.69 -10.94 6.96
N GLY A 100 -3.75 -10.08 6.57
CA GLY A 100 -2.32 -10.35 6.63
C GLY A 100 -1.76 -11.02 5.36
N PRO A 101 -0.49 -11.48 5.40
CA PRO A 101 0.18 -12.09 4.26
C PRO A 101 -0.45 -13.43 3.87
N PHE A 102 -0.10 -13.96 2.69
CA PHE A 102 -0.63 -15.24 2.23
C PHE A 102 -0.20 -16.39 3.14
N ALA A 103 -1.18 -17.21 3.53
CA ALA A 103 -0.97 -18.42 4.34
C ALA A 103 -0.40 -19.60 3.53
N PHE A 104 -0.23 -19.44 2.22
CA PHE A 104 0.24 -20.47 1.31
C PHE A 104 1.48 -20.04 0.54
N ARG A 105 2.23 -21.04 0.06
CA ARG A 105 3.29 -20.82 -0.92
C ARG A 105 2.67 -20.57 -2.30
N VAL A 106 2.98 -19.41 -2.88
CA VAL A 106 2.52 -19.03 -4.22
C VAL A 106 3.24 -19.90 -5.27
N PRO A 107 2.51 -20.44 -6.26
CA PRO A 107 3.08 -21.17 -7.40
C PRO A 107 4.15 -20.37 -8.16
N GLU A 108 5.16 -21.06 -8.69
CA GLU A 108 6.32 -20.44 -9.34
C GLU A 108 5.95 -19.66 -10.60
N ASP A 109 5.00 -20.17 -11.40
CA ASP A 109 4.46 -19.48 -12.58
C ASP A 109 3.78 -18.16 -12.22
N GLN A 110 3.05 -18.12 -11.10
CA GLN A 110 2.40 -16.90 -10.60
C GLN A 110 3.42 -15.91 -10.01
N MET A 111 4.46 -16.41 -9.32
CA MET A 111 5.58 -15.57 -8.88
C MET A 111 6.28 -14.91 -10.06
N GLU A 112 6.59 -15.66 -11.12
CA GLU A 112 7.24 -15.13 -12.32
C GLU A 112 6.34 -14.15 -13.07
N ALA A 113 5.03 -14.41 -13.14
CA ALA A 113 4.07 -13.48 -13.73
C ALA A 113 4.07 -12.12 -12.99
N LEU A 114 4.02 -12.13 -11.65
CA LEU A 114 4.08 -10.91 -10.85
C LEU A 114 5.43 -10.19 -11.00
N LEU A 115 6.54 -10.92 -11.01
CA LEU A 115 7.87 -10.34 -11.23
C LEU A 115 7.99 -9.72 -12.63
N ALA A 116 7.41 -10.34 -13.66
CA ALA A 116 7.33 -9.77 -15.00
C ALA A 116 6.52 -8.46 -14.99
N MET A 117 5.40 -8.42 -14.27
CA MET A 117 4.62 -7.18 -14.12
C MET A 117 5.44 -6.04 -13.49
N VAL A 118 6.26 -6.32 -12.47
CA VAL A 118 7.14 -5.32 -11.84
C VAL A 118 8.24 -4.84 -12.81
N ARG A 119 8.75 -5.72 -13.68
CA ARG A 119 9.78 -5.39 -14.66
C ARG A 119 9.20 -4.56 -15.82
N ASP A 120 8.07 -4.97 -16.36
CA ASP A 120 7.66 -4.61 -17.72
C ASP A 120 6.54 -3.56 -17.75
N ARG A 121 5.77 -3.39 -16.67
CA ARG A 121 4.70 -2.38 -16.63
C ARG A 121 5.26 -0.97 -16.46
N PRO A 122 4.51 0.05 -16.90
CA PRO A 122 4.73 1.43 -16.47
C PRO A 122 4.70 1.53 -14.95
N VAL A 123 5.47 2.46 -14.38
CA VAL A 123 5.63 2.58 -12.92
C VAL A 123 4.29 2.83 -12.20
N MET A 124 3.30 3.40 -12.87
CA MET A 124 1.94 3.55 -12.32
C MET A 124 1.25 2.22 -12.03
N GLY A 125 1.53 1.17 -12.81
CA GLY A 125 0.87 -0.14 -12.75
C GLY A 125 1.63 -1.23 -11.99
N VAL A 126 2.73 -0.89 -11.32
CA VAL A 126 3.53 -1.87 -10.55
C VAL A 126 3.13 -1.97 -9.07
N GLY A 127 2.30 -1.06 -8.57
CA GLY A 127 1.91 -0.99 -7.15
C GLY A 127 1.37 -2.31 -6.60
N ASP A 128 0.28 -2.82 -7.18
CA ASP A 128 -0.36 -4.04 -6.66
C ASP A 128 0.52 -5.28 -6.82
N PRO A 129 1.16 -5.54 -7.97
CA PRO A 129 2.09 -6.66 -8.10
C PRO A 129 3.19 -6.65 -7.02
N MET A 130 3.78 -5.49 -6.72
CA MET A 130 4.80 -5.38 -5.68
C MET A 130 4.24 -5.67 -4.28
N ARG A 131 3.05 -5.16 -3.96
CA ARG A 131 2.41 -5.39 -2.65
C ARG A 131 2.01 -6.86 -2.47
N ILE A 132 1.50 -7.49 -3.53
CA ILE A 132 1.18 -8.93 -3.56
C ILE A 132 2.47 -9.75 -3.34
N LEU A 133 3.54 -9.44 -4.07
CA LEU A 133 4.84 -10.10 -3.92
C LEU A 133 5.41 -9.96 -2.50
N ALA A 134 5.30 -8.77 -1.90
CA ALA A 134 5.77 -8.52 -0.53
C ALA A 134 5.01 -9.36 0.52
N CYS A 135 3.78 -9.81 0.22
CA CYS A 135 2.95 -10.66 1.07
C CYS A 135 3.17 -12.17 0.84
N CYS A 136 4.07 -12.58 -0.07
CA CYS A 136 4.36 -13.99 -0.38
C CYS A 136 5.34 -14.62 0.64
N HIS A 137 5.00 -14.59 1.93
CA HIS A 137 5.92 -15.00 3.02
C HIS A 137 6.24 -16.51 3.04
N GLY A 138 5.46 -17.34 2.33
CA GLY A 138 5.78 -18.76 2.12
C GLY A 138 6.85 -19.04 1.06
N ASN A 139 7.27 -18.04 0.29
CA ASN A 139 8.23 -18.14 -0.80
C ASN A 139 9.63 -17.64 -0.39
N ASP A 140 10.65 -17.95 -1.20
CA ASP A 140 11.95 -17.28 -1.12
C ASP A 140 11.78 -15.82 -1.55
N LEU A 141 12.08 -14.91 -0.63
CA LEU A 141 11.91 -13.47 -0.86
C LEU A 141 13.16 -12.80 -1.40
N GLU A 142 14.34 -13.41 -1.34
CA GLU A 142 15.55 -12.74 -1.83
C GLU A 142 15.43 -12.31 -3.30
N PRO A 143 15.00 -13.17 -4.25
CA PRO A 143 14.79 -12.76 -5.64
C PRO A 143 13.76 -11.64 -5.79
N VAL A 144 12.71 -11.67 -4.96
CA VAL A 144 11.63 -10.67 -4.95
C VAL A 144 12.17 -9.31 -4.51
N VAL A 145 12.88 -9.27 -3.37
CA VAL A 145 13.46 -8.03 -2.83
C VAL A 145 14.45 -7.45 -3.83
N ARG A 146 15.32 -8.28 -4.44
CA ARG A 146 16.30 -7.82 -5.43
C ARG A 146 15.63 -7.25 -6.68
N ALA A 147 14.57 -7.88 -7.19
CA ALA A 147 13.83 -7.38 -8.36
C ALA A 147 13.14 -6.04 -8.06
N MET A 148 12.45 -5.93 -6.93
CA MET A 148 11.79 -4.71 -6.49
C MET A 148 12.79 -3.58 -6.24
N LEU A 149 13.89 -3.86 -5.55
CA LEU A 149 14.95 -2.91 -5.28
C LEU A 149 15.62 -2.42 -6.58
N LYS A 150 15.88 -3.32 -7.53
CA LYS A 150 16.43 -2.95 -8.84
C LYS A 150 15.50 -1.97 -9.54
N ARG A 151 14.20 -2.25 -9.58
CA ARG A 151 13.23 -1.33 -10.19
C ARG A 151 13.14 -0.01 -9.43
N PHE A 152 13.07 -0.05 -8.10
CA PHE A 152 13.03 1.12 -7.25
C PHE A 152 14.21 2.06 -7.49
N LEU A 153 15.43 1.53 -7.52
CA LEU A 153 16.65 2.32 -7.76
C LEU A 153 16.72 2.92 -9.17
N LEU A 154 16.09 2.29 -10.17
CA LEU A 154 15.95 2.90 -11.50
C LEU A 154 15.07 4.15 -11.42
N GLU A 155 13.92 4.07 -10.75
CA GLU A 155 12.99 5.20 -10.57
C GLU A 155 13.57 6.32 -9.70
N VAL A 156 14.43 5.98 -8.71
CA VAL A 156 15.13 6.99 -7.91
C VAL A 156 16.07 7.84 -8.78
N LYS A 157 16.77 7.20 -9.73
CA LYS A 157 17.81 7.82 -10.59
C LYS A 157 17.25 8.51 -11.81
N ALA A 158 16.21 7.95 -12.39
CA ALA A 158 15.57 8.43 -13.60
C ALA A 158 14.06 8.49 -13.35
N PRO A 159 13.58 9.47 -12.56
CA PRO A 159 12.17 9.59 -12.28
C PRO A 159 11.40 9.88 -13.57
N ASP A 160 10.30 9.16 -13.76
CA ASP A 160 9.41 9.39 -14.88
C ASP A 160 8.70 10.75 -14.74
N ASP A 161 8.55 11.47 -15.85
CA ASP A 161 7.89 12.78 -15.87
C ASP A 161 6.38 12.58 -15.96
N GLN A 162 5.76 12.41 -14.80
CA GLN A 162 4.32 12.14 -14.67
C GLN A 162 3.58 13.40 -14.20
N PRO A 163 2.36 13.64 -14.71
CA PRO A 163 1.53 14.73 -14.20
C PRO A 163 1.14 14.50 -12.73
N PRO A 164 0.77 15.57 -12.00
CA PRO A 164 0.18 15.43 -10.67
C PRO A 164 -0.96 14.42 -10.64
N VAL A 165 -0.89 13.50 -9.68
CA VAL A 165 -1.92 12.47 -9.52
C VAL A 165 -3.04 13.03 -8.64
N GLY A 166 -4.27 12.99 -9.15
CA GLY A 166 -5.46 13.42 -8.41
C GLY A 166 -5.56 12.73 -7.05
N GLY A 167 -5.86 13.49 -6.00
CA GLY A 167 -5.90 13.00 -4.61
C GLY A 167 -4.53 12.86 -3.91
N SER A 168 -3.41 13.00 -4.62
CA SER A 168 -2.08 13.02 -3.97
C SER A 168 -1.72 14.41 -3.48
N TYR A 169 -1.28 14.51 -2.23
CA TYR A 169 -0.75 15.73 -1.60
C TYR A 169 0.79 15.85 -1.73
N THR A 170 1.42 15.02 -2.58
CA THR A 170 2.88 14.97 -2.78
C THR A 170 3.26 15.22 -4.23
N SER A 171 4.53 15.56 -4.49
CA SER A 171 5.05 15.66 -5.86
C SER A 171 4.90 14.33 -6.62
N PRO A 172 4.73 14.36 -7.97
CA PRO A 172 4.59 13.15 -8.79
C PRO A 172 5.72 12.15 -8.55
N ARG A 173 6.97 12.62 -8.51
CA ARG A 173 8.14 11.80 -8.23
C ARG A 173 8.02 11.05 -6.90
N VAL A 174 7.71 11.76 -5.81
CA VAL A 174 7.60 11.14 -4.49
C VAL A 174 6.39 10.21 -4.41
N TYR A 175 5.28 10.55 -5.07
CA TYR A 175 4.12 9.67 -5.18
C TYR A 175 4.49 8.32 -5.83
N MET A 176 5.27 8.35 -6.92
CA MET A 176 5.74 7.14 -7.59
C MET A 176 6.64 6.29 -6.69
N LEU A 177 7.63 6.92 -6.04
CA LEU A 177 8.56 6.22 -5.15
C LEU A 177 7.86 5.65 -3.91
N ASN A 178 6.83 6.33 -3.40
CA ASN A 178 6.04 5.85 -2.27
C ASN A 178 5.34 4.51 -2.56
N LYS A 179 4.97 4.21 -3.82
CA LYS A 179 4.39 2.90 -4.18
C LYS A 179 5.33 1.74 -3.81
N PHE A 180 6.64 1.94 -3.94
CA PHE A 180 7.65 0.95 -3.55
C PHE A 180 7.77 0.86 -2.03
N LEU A 181 7.82 2.00 -1.33
CA LEU A 181 7.90 2.05 0.13
C LEU A 181 6.71 1.35 0.80
N LEU A 182 5.49 1.55 0.27
CA LEU A 182 4.29 0.86 0.72
C LEU A 182 4.38 -0.66 0.52
N ALA A 183 5.06 -1.14 -0.51
CA ALA A 183 5.30 -2.57 -0.70
C ALA A 183 6.36 -3.11 0.27
N PHE A 184 7.47 -2.39 0.49
CA PHE A 184 8.50 -2.78 1.47
C PHE A 184 7.95 -2.91 2.89
N ARG A 185 6.94 -2.10 3.26
CA ARG A 185 6.24 -2.20 4.55
C ARG A 185 5.69 -3.60 4.85
N HIS A 186 5.28 -4.34 3.82
CA HIS A 186 4.69 -5.67 3.99
C HIS A 186 5.74 -6.79 4.05
N MET A 187 7.02 -6.47 3.83
CA MET A 187 8.08 -7.47 3.85
C MET A 187 8.49 -7.82 5.28
N PRO A 188 8.81 -9.11 5.54
CA PRO A 188 9.31 -9.54 6.83
C PRO A 188 10.78 -9.15 7.04
N GLU A 189 11.27 -9.20 8.28
CA GLU A 189 12.64 -8.82 8.66
C GLU A 189 13.74 -9.52 7.85
N ARG A 190 13.49 -10.73 7.33
CA ARG A 190 14.44 -11.44 6.45
C ARG A 190 14.70 -10.74 5.11
N ALA A 191 13.95 -9.71 4.75
CA ALA A 191 14.25 -8.84 3.60
C ALA A 191 15.35 -7.81 3.90
N VAL A 192 15.58 -7.49 5.18
CA VAL A 192 16.52 -6.45 5.64
C VAL A 192 17.97 -6.68 5.16
N PRO A 193 18.53 -7.90 5.17
CA PRO A 193 19.91 -8.12 4.71
C PRO A 193 20.16 -7.64 3.27
N VAL A 194 19.22 -7.88 2.35
CA VAL A 194 19.33 -7.44 0.94
C VAL A 194 19.28 -5.91 0.83
N LEU A 195 18.38 -5.28 1.60
CA LEU A 195 18.28 -3.81 1.64
C LEU A 195 19.52 -3.17 2.28
N ARG A 196 20.12 -3.81 3.28
CA ARG A 196 21.36 -3.36 3.91
C ARG A 196 22.53 -3.43 2.94
N GLU A 197 22.65 -4.53 2.19
CA GLU A 197 23.65 -4.68 1.13
C GLU A 197 23.56 -3.51 0.13
N ALA A 198 22.34 -3.21 -0.32
CA ALA A 198 22.07 -2.13 -1.26
C ALA A 198 22.37 -0.73 -0.69
N HIS A 199 22.03 -0.51 0.58
CA HIS A 199 22.33 0.74 1.28
C HIS A 199 23.84 0.98 1.32
N THR A 200 24.61 -0.02 1.79
CA THR A 200 26.07 0.05 1.83
C THR A 200 26.69 0.21 0.45
N ALA A 201 26.12 -0.41 -0.58
CA ALA A 201 26.58 -0.22 -1.96
C ALA A 201 26.37 1.23 -2.44
N ALA A 202 25.22 1.84 -2.14
CA ALA A 202 24.93 3.23 -2.47
C ALA A 202 25.86 4.20 -1.72
N GLU A 203 26.09 3.99 -0.43
CA GLU A 203 27.02 4.77 0.38
C GLU A 203 28.45 4.71 -0.18
N ARG A 204 28.94 3.51 -0.52
CA ARG A 204 30.28 3.32 -1.13
C ARG A 204 30.40 3.99 -2.50
N ALA A 205 29.32 4.06 -3.26
CA ALA A 205 29.28 4.74 -4.55
C ALA A 205 29.15 6.26 -4.43
N GLY A 206 28.95 6.81 -3.22
CA GLY A 206 28.67 8.23 -3.02
C GLY A 206 27.28 8.65 -3.51
N ASP A 207 26.37 7.69 -3.76
CA ASP A 207 25.02 7.93 -4.25
C ASP A 207 24.08 8.22 -3.06
N LEU A 208 24.18 9.44 -2.54
CA LEU A 208 23.46 9.86 -1.32
C LEU A 208 21.93 9.80 -1.50
N GLU A 209 21.42 10.07 -2.70
CA GLU A 209 20.00 10.00 -2.99
C GLU A 209 19.51 8.54 -2.95
N ALA A 210 20.23 7.60 -3.60
CA ALA A 210 19.90 6.18 -3.49
C ALA A 210 20.02 5.67 -2.05
N ALA A 211 21.08 6.05 -1.32
CA ALA A 211 21.25 5.67 0.08
C ALA A 211 20.05 6.13 0.93
N LYS A 212 19.63 7.39 0.78
CA LYS A 212 18.44 7.95 1.46
C LYS A 212 17.17 7.14 1.18
N TRP A 213 16.88 6.84 -0.09
CA TRP A 213 15.68 6.09 -0.46
C TRP A 213 15.71 4.63 0.02
N VAL A 214 16.89 3.99 -0.01
CA VAL A 214 17.06 2.64 0.55
C VAL A 214 16.96 2.65 2.08
N ALA A 215 17.43 3.71 2.76
CA ALA A 215 17.22 3.88 4.19
C ALA A 215 15.73 3.94 4.53
N MET A 216 14.92 4.67 3.75
CA MET A 216 13.46 4.67 3.92
C MET A 216 12.86 3.27 3.73
N ALA A 217 13.25 2.54 2.68
CA ALA A 217 12.80 1.16 2.47
C ALA A 217 13.14 0.24 3.66
N ARG A 218 14.37 0.33 4.18
CA ARG A 218 14.82 -0.38 5.40
C ARG A 218 13.95 0.00 6.60
N GLY A 219 13.60 1.28 6.73
CA GLY A 219 12.76 1.76 7.82
C GLY A 219 11.34 1.20 7.76
N PHE A 220 10.75 1.10 6.57
CA PHE A 220 9.47 0.41 6.38
C PHE A 220 9.54 -1.09 6.70
N CYS A 221 10.70 -1.72 6.52
CA CYS A 221 10.97 -3.08 7.00
C CYS A 221 11.39 -3.15 8.49
N ARG A 222 11.21 -2.06 9.26
CA ARG A 222 11.51 -1.95 10.70
C ARG A 222 12.98 -2.15 11.09
N ASP A 223 13.92 -1.90 10.18
CA ASP A 223 15.34 -1.96 10.49
C ASP A 223 15.75 -0.78 11.38
N ARG A 224 15.95 -1.02 12.67
CA ARG A 224 16.33 0.02 13.63
C ARG A 224 17.67 0.70 13.31
N ALA A 225 18.54 0.05 12.54
CA ALA A 225 19.88 0.57 12.25
C ALA A 225 19.88 1.81 11.32
N VAL A 226 18.73 2.22 10.76
CA VAL A 226 18.60 3.45 9.97
C VAL A 226 17.92 4.60 10.71
N ALA A 227 17.57 4.43 11.99
CA ALA A 227 16.81 5.44 12.74
C ALA A 227 17.48 6.82 12.72
N ASP A 228 18.79 6.90 12.97
CA ASP A 228 19.53 8.18 12.96
C ASP A 228 19.58 8.80 11.56
N ALA A 229 19.85 7.99 10.53
CA ALA A 229 19.84 8.47 9.15
C ALA A 229 18.45 8.99 8.73
N LEU A 230 17.38 8.30 9.13
CA LEU A 230 16.01 8.74 8.87
C LEU A 230 15.64 9.99 9.67
N ARG A 231 16.13 10.13 10.91
CA ARG A 231 15.95 11.33 11.71
C ARG A 231 16.51 12.56 11.00
N GLU A 232 17.71 12.46 10.44
CA GLU A 232 18.31 13.55 9.65
C GLU A 232 17.44 13.93 8.45
N VAL A 233 16.91 12.94 7.72
CA VAL A 233 15.99 13.20 6.60
C VAL A 233 14.71 13.89 7.08
N VAL A 234 14.09 13.42 8.16
CA VAL A 234 12.87 13.99 8.74
C VAL A 234 13.04 15.47 9.12
N LEU A 235 14.19 15.83 9.69
CA LEU A 235 14.43 17.17 10.22
C LEU A 235 15.02 18.13 9.18
N HIS A 236 15.79 17.63 8.21
CA HIS A 236 16.70 18.47 7.42
C HIS A 236 16.63 18.26 5.90
N ASP A 237 15.88 17.28 5.37
CA ASP A 237 15.78 17.14 3.91
C ASP A 237 15.09 18.37 3.29
N PRO A 238 15.66 19.00 2.25
CA PRO A 238 15.07 20.19 1.65
C PRO A 238 13.75 19.92 0.92
N ASP A 239 13.49 18.68 0.50
CA ASP A 239 12.25 18.29 -0.14
C ASP A 239 11.20 17.88 0.93
N ARG A 240 10.21 18.75 1.12
CA ARG A 240 9.08 18.52 2.06
C ARG A 240 8.33 17.22 1.80
N TYR A 241 8.28 16.74 0.57
CA TYR A 241 7.61 15.49 0.23
C TYR A 241 8.46 14.28 0.60
N VAL A 242 9.78 14.38 0.48
CA VAL A 242 10.71 13.37 1.00
C VAL A 242 10.61 13.30 2.53
N ARG A 243 10.56 14.45 3.22
CA ARG A 243 10.30 14.50 4.67
C ARG A 243 9.01 13.74 5.04
N CYS A 244 7.92 13.95 4.30
CA CYS A 244 6.67 13.21 4.50
C CYS A 244 6.83 11.69 4.35
N GLN A 245 7.68 11.17 3.45
CA GLN A 245 7.90 9.73 3.36
C GLN A 245 8.86 9.19 4.44
N ALA A 246 9.78 10.02 4.92
CA ALA A 246 10.73 9.65 5.95
C ALA A 246 10.07 9.55 7.35
N ILE A 247 9.08 10.40 7.65
CA ILE A 247 8.34 10.41 8.93
C ILE A 247 7.78 9.01 9.29
N PRO A 248 6.96 8.35 8.45
CA PRO A 248 6.42 7.03 8.77
C PRO A 248 7.52 5.98 8.87
N ALA A 249 8.52 5.99 7.98
CA ALA A 249 9.67 5.09 8.05
C ALA A 249 10.43 5.23 9.38
N TYR A 250 10.69 6.47 9.81
CA TYR A 250 11.32 6.75 11.10
C TYR A 250 10.45 6.24 12.26
N GLY A 251 9.15 6.51 12.25
CA GLY A 251 8.23 6.00 13.26
C GLY A 251 8.16 4.47 13.32
N TRP A 252 8.35 3.75 12.22
CA TRP A 252 8.43 2.28 12.21
C TRP A 252 9.72 1.77 12.86
N THR A 253 10.82 2.51 12.72
CA THR A 253 12.13 2.13 13.27
C THR A 253 12.30 2.51 14.74
N ALA A 254 12.00 3.76 15.09
CA ALA A 254 12.22 4.30 16.42
C ALA A 254 11.10 3.93 17.41
N GLY A 255 9.91 3.55 16.94
CA GLY A 255 8.79 3.23 17.82
C GLY A 255 8.45 4.42 18.72
N VAL A 256 8.27 4.19 20.02
CA VAL A 256 7.93 5.25 21.00
C VAL A 256 8.99 6.35 21.08
N ASP A 257 10.26 6.06 20.82
CA ASP A 257 11.34 7.07 20.81
C ASP A 257 11.16 8.10 19.68
N ALA A 258 10.32 7.79 18.68
CA ALA A 258 9.96 8.74 17.65
C ALA A 258 9.21 9.96 18.20
N VAL A 259 8.53 9.83 19.35
CA VAL A 259 7.69 10.89 19.95
C VAL A 259 8.47 12.19 20.15
N ALA A 260 9.71 12.10 20.65
CA ALA A 260 10.55 13.27 20.92
C ALA A 260 10.89 14.07 19.66
N VAL A 261 11.02 13.40 18.52
CA VAL A 261 11.36 14.02 17.22
C VAL A 261 10.11 14.46 16.46
N LEU A 262 9.03 13.68 16.51
CA LEU A 262 7.84 13.93 15.70
C LEU A 262 6.84 14.90 16.37
N ARG A 263 6.79 14.97 17.70
CA ARG A 263 5.88 15.89 18.41
C ARG A 263 6.08 17.35 17.98
N PRO A 264 7.31 17.91 17.91
CA PRO A 264 7.50 19.29 17.47
C PRO A 264 6.95 19.57 16.06
N LEU A 265 6.87 18.55 15.19
CA LEU A 265 6.34 18.68 13.84
C LEU A 265 4.83 18.90 13.80
N LEU A 266 4.11 18.73 14.92
CA LEU A 266 2.68 19.05 15.01
C LEU A 266 2.39 20.54 14.85
N GLU A 267 3.40 21.40 15.01
CA GLU A 267 3.34 22.84 14.78
C GLU A 267 3.87 23.25 13.39
N ASP A 268 4.28 22.29 12.55
CA ASP A 268 4.81 22.57 11.20
C ASP A 268 3.69 23.09 10.29
N THR A 269 3.91 24.27 9.69
CA THR A 269 2.95 24.96 8.82
C THR A 269 3.30 24.85 7.34
N THR A 270 4.19 23.92 6.96
CA THR A 270 4.58 23.71 5.56
C THR A 270 3.37 23.29 4.74
N GLU A 271 3.03 24.15 3.78
CA GLU A 271 1.93 23.91 2.85
C GLU A 271 2.38 23.09 1.63
N THR A 272 1.43 22.36 1.06
CA THR A 272 1.58 21.70 -0.23
C THR A 272 0.85 22.48 -1.33
N GLU A 273 1.46 22.58 -2.50
CA GLU A 273 0.75 23.05 -3.70
C GLU A 273 -0.33 22.08 -4.20
N TYR A 274 -0.31 20.83 -3.72
CA TYR A 274 -1.25 19.78 -4.13
C TYR A 274 -2.38 19.64 -3.09
N HIS A 275 -3.62 19.99 -3.47
CA HIS A 275 -4.80 19.99 -2.57
C HIS A 275 -4.73 21.00 -1.43
N ALA A 276 -4.20 22.20 -1.69
CA ALA A 276 -4.21 23.31 -0.73
C ALA A 276 -5.64 23.69 -0.26
N ASP A 277 -6.63 23.47 -1.13
CA ASP A 277 -8.06 23.76 -0.87
C ASP A 277 -8.74 22.72 0.04
N PHE A 278 -8.04 21.63 0.41
CA PHE A 278 -8.53 20.64 1.35
C PHE A 278 -7.82 20.84 2.71
N PRO A 279 -8.48 21.48 3.70
CA PRO A 279 -7.85 21.83 4.98
C PRO A 279 -7.14 20.67 5.69
N PRO A 280 -7.67 19.42 5.67
CA PRO A 280 -6.99 18.28 6.29
C PRO A 280 -5.67 17.86 5.64
N THR A 281 -5.34 18.31 4.42
CA THR A 281 -4.05 17.98 3.75
C THR A 281 -3.14 19.18 3.56
N ARG A 282 -3.61 20.39 3.91
CA ARG A 282 -2.85 21.63 3.70
C ARG A 282 -1.47 21.59 4.37
N PHE A 283 -1.40 21.20 5.64
CA PHE A 283 -0.15 21.11 6.41
C PHE A 283 0.43 19.68 6.39
N ILE A 284 1.04 19.30 5.26
CA ILE A 284 1.41 17.90 4.98
C ILE A 284 2.32 17.26 6.03
N ILE A 285 3.33 17.99 6.52
CA ILE A 285 4.30 17.46 7.50
C ILE A 285 3.62 17.23 8.83
N ARG A 286 2.86 18.22 9.32
CA ARG A 286 2.05 18.11 10.55
C ARG A 286 1.12 16.92 10.51
N ASN A 287 0.36 16.75 9.43
CA ASN A 287 -0.62 15.67 9.33
C ASN A 287 0.05 14.30 9.24
N THR A 288 1.15 14.19 8.49
CA THR A 288 1.95 12.94 8.42
C THR A 288 2.54 12.59 9.79
N ALA A 289 3.07 13.57 10.53
CA ALA A 289 3.61 13.37 11.88
C ALA A 289 2.51 12.94 12.85
N ARG A 290 1.34 13.57 12.79
CA ARG A 290 0.17 13.19 13.61
C ARG A 290 -0.24 11.74 13.37
N ASP A 291 -0.45 11.36 12.11
CA ASP A 291 -0.87 9.99 11.76
C ASP A 291 0.17 8.96 12.22
N THR A 292 1.44 9.29 12.05
CA THR A 292 2.56 8.42 12.47
C THR A 292 2.60 8.29 14.00
N LEU A 293 2.44 9.39 14.74
CA LEU A 293 2.39 9.37 16.20
C LEU A 293 1.18 8.57 16.71
N MET A 294 -0.01 8.76 16.12
CA MET A 294 -1.19 7.98 16.46
C MET A 294 -0.94 6.48 16.28
N ARG A 295 -0.31 6.07 15.17
CA ARG A 295 0.06 4.68 14.93
C ARG A 295 1.07 4.18 15.98
N VAL A 296 2.15 4.91 16.22
CA VAL A 296 3.18 4.53 17.21
C VAL A 296 2.56 4.33 18.60
N LEU A 297 1.71 5.25 19.03
CA LEU A 297 1.07 5.17 20.34
C LEU A 297 0.05 4.02 20.41
N ARG A 298 -0.66 3.71 19.32
CA ARG A 298 -1.53 2.51 19.25
C ARG A 298 -0.75 1.21 19.34
N GLU A 299 0.43 1.14 18.73
CA GLU A 299 1.30 -0.03 18.82
C GLU A 299 1.85 -0.23 20.25
N GLU A 300 2.18 0.88 20.93
CA GLU A 300 2.70 0.84 22.30
C GLU A 300 1.60 0.56 23.34
N LEU A 301 0.41 1.14 23.17
CA LEU A 301 -0.65 1.14 24.18
C LEU A 301 -1.85 0.22 23.86
N GLY A 302 -1.93 -0.29 22.63
CA GLY A 302 -3.02 -1.14 22.13
C GLY A 302 -4.01 -0.43 21.21
N GLU A 303 -4.57 -1.18 20.25
CA GLU A 303 -5.62 -0.69 19.35
C GLU A 303 -6.90 -0.35 20.14
N GLY A 304 -7.25 0.93 20.20
CA GLY A 304 -8.38 1.45 20.96
C GLY A 304 -7.99 2.42 22.09
N ALA A 305 -6.73 2.41 22.53
CA ALA A 305 -6.23 3.35 23.54
C ALA A 305 -6.09 4.78 23.00
N VAL A 306 -5.93 4.95 21.67
CA VAL A 306 -5.64 6.24 21.03
C VAL A 306 -6.60 6.51 19.87
N ASN A 307 -7.33 7.63 19.97
CA ASN A 307 -8.22 8.15 18.95
C ASN A 307 -8.02 9.67 18.79
N ASN A 308 -8.79 10.31 17.91
CA ASN A 308 -8.62 11.74 17.64
C ASN A 308 -8.95 12.64 18.83
N GLU A 309 -9.83 12.18 19.73
CA GLU A 309 -10.35 12.95 20.87
C GLU A 309 -9.35 12.96 22.02
N ASN A 310 -8.66 11.83 22.26
CA ASN A 310 -7.72 11.69 23.37
C ASN A 310 -6.24 11.77 22.97
N PHE A 311 -5.93 11.98 21.68
CA PHE A 311 -4.56 11.94 21.16
C PHE A 311 -3.60 12.86 21.91
N GLU A 312 -3.96 14.13 22.14
CA GLU A 312 -3.07 15.11 22.79
C GLU A 312 -2.76 14.72 24.24
N GLU A 313 -3.76 14.24 24.99
CA GLU A 313 -3.60 13.79 26.38
C GLU A 313 -2.68 12.55 26.47
N VAL A 314 -2.91 11.58 25.60
CA VAL A 314 -2.07 10.37 25.53
C VAL A 314 -0.65 10.74 25.14
N LEU A 315 -0.49 11.59 24.12
CA LEU A 315 0.80 12.07 23.67
C LEU A 315 1.55 12.71 24.84
N ASP A 316 0.94 13.65 25.56
CA ASP A 316 1.50 14.30 26.75
C ASP A 316 1.92 13.33 27.85
N THR A 317 1.14 12.28 28.09
CA THR A 317 1.47 11.28 29.10
C THR A 317 2.72 10.48 28.72
N VAL A 318 2.86 10.12 27.44
CA VAL A 318 4.01 9.36 26.95
C VAL A 318 5.26 10.23 26.84
N GLY A 319 5.14 11.48 26.41
CA GLY A 319 6.30 12.38 26.27
C GLY A 319 6.89 12.89 27.59
N ARG A 320 6.28 12.58 28.74
CA ARG A 320 6.81 12.89 30.08
C ARG A 320 7.59 11.72 30.71
N ARG A 321 7.57 10.53 30.10
CA ARG A 321 8.34 9.36 30.53
C ARG A 321 9.74 9.41 29.95
#